data_AF-A0A645CXP9-F1
#
_entry.id   AF-A0A645CXP9-F1
#
_cell.length_a   1.000
_cell.length_b   1.000
_cell.length_c   1.000
_cell.angle_alpha   90.00
_cell.angle_beta   90.00
_cell.angle_gamma   90.00
#
_symmetry.space_group_name_H-M   'P 1'
#
loop_
_entity.id
_entity.type
_entity.pdbx_description
1 polymer ?
#
loop_
_entity_poly.entity_id
_entity_poly.type
_entity_poly.pdbx_seq_one_letter_code
_entity_poly.pdbx_strand_id
1 'polypeptide(L)'
;MKWEEVRRLYPNQFVKFEIVESHIEDGKEFIDEIALLKAIPDGREAMKEFIQSNGKQLVYSTNKEQLIVELVKHVGIRKGV
;
A
#
# COMPACT_ATOMS: atom_id res chain seq x y z
N MET A 1 -8.78 -1.32 10.24
CA MET A 1 -9.90 -1.69 9.32
C MET A 1 -9.38 -2.73 8.34
N LYS A 2 -10.19 -3.71 7.95
CA LYS A 2 -9.69 -4.82 7.12
C LYS A 2 -9.53 -4.38 5.68
N TRP A 3 -8.49 -4.90 5.00
CA TRP A 3 -8.27 -4.62 3.57
C TRP A 3 -9.48 -5.00 2.71
N GLU A 4 -10.13 -6.12 3.03
CA GLU A 4 -11.33 -6.60 2.33
C GLU A 4 -12.47 -5.58 2.32
N GLU A 5 -12.65 -4.85 3.43
CA GLU A 5 -13.69 -3.83 3.55
C GLU A 5 -13.39 -2.62 2.67
N VAL A 6 -12.13 -2.16 2.68
CA VAL A 6 -11.68 -1.05 1.83
C VAL A 6 -11.87 -1.39 0.35
N ARG A 7 -11.60 -2.64 -0.03
CA ARG A 7 -11.80 -3.12 -1.40
C ARG A 7 -13.27 -3.10 -1.82
N ARG A 8 -14.19 -3.44 -0.90
CA ARG A 8 -15.64 -3.38 -1.13
C ARG A 8 -16.16 -1.95 -1.21
N LEU A 9 -15.61 -1.04 -0.41
CA LEU A 9 -16.03 0.37 -0.36
C LEU A 9 -15.52 1.17 -1.57
N TYR A 10 -14.31 0.89 -2.04
CA TYR A 10 -13.65 1.65 -3.11
C TYR A 10 -13.14 0.74 -4.23
N PRO A 11 -14.02 0.04 -4.97
CA PRO A 11 -13.59 -0.80 -6.09
C PRO A 11 -13.01 0.06 -7.22
N ASN A 12 -11.94 -0.43 -7.87
CA ASN A 12 -11.28 0.22 -9.02
C ASN A 12 -10.73 1.63 -8.75
N GLN A 13 -10.33 1.91 -7.51
CA GLN A 13 -9.74 3.20 -7.13
C GLN A 13 -8.38 3.01 -6.46
N PHE A 14 -7.63 4.09 -6.36
CA PHE A 14 -6.41 4.13 -5.57
C PHE A 14 -6.77 4.52 -4.14
N VAL A 15 -6.21 3.80 -3.18
CA VAL A 15 -6.39 4.11 -1.77
C VAL A 15 -5.02 4.37 -1.15
N LYS A 16 -4.94 5.47 -0.42
CA LYS A 16 -3.83 5.85 0.44
C LYS A 16 -4.12 5.30 1.82
N PHE A 17 -3.26 4.42 2.31
CA PHE A 17 -3.40 3.80 3.61
C PHE A 17 -2.04 3.63 4.29
N GLU A 18 -2.08 3.45 5.59
CA GLU A 18 -0.95 3.05 6.42
C GLU A 18 -1.19 1.63 6.93
N ILE A 19 -0.13 0.84 6.99
CA ILE A 19 -0.18 -0.50 7.58
C ILE A 19 -0.24 -0.30 9.10
N VAL A 20 -1.31 -0.81 9.70
CA VAL A 20 -1.48 -0.79 11.17
C VAL A 20 -0.92 -2.08 11.74
N GLU A 21 -1.30 -3.20 11.13
CA GLU A 21 -0.87 -4.53 11.52
C GLU A 21 -0.61 -5.38 10.27
N SER A 22 0.56 -6.00 10.24
CA SER A 22 0.93 -6.99 9.24
C SER A 22 1.64 -8.14 9.92
N HIS A 23 1.42 -9.34 9.41
CA HIS A 23 2.17 -10.52 9.76
C HIS A 23 2.96 -11.01 8.55
N ILE A 24 4.13 -11.59 8.81
CA ILE A 24 4.95 -12.20 7.76
C ILE A 24 4.70 -13.70 7.83
N GLU A 25 4.12 -14.25 6.77
CA GLU A 25 3.92 -15.69 6.61
C GLU A 25 4.64 -16.14 5.34
N ASP A 26 5.46 -17.19 5.45
CA ASP A 26 6.16 -17.79 4.30
C ASP A 26 7.02 -16.79 3.47
N GLY A 27 7.59 -15.77 4.13
CA GLY A 27 8.40 -14.73 3.47
C GLY A 27 7.59 -13.68 2.72
N LYS A 28 6.25 -13.68 2.85
CA LYS A 28 5.35 -12.66 2.31
C LYS A 28 4.76 -11.86 3.46
N GLU A 29 4.67 -10.53 3.29
CA GLU A 29 3.99 -9.68 4.26
C GLU A 29 2.50 -9.65 3.94
N PHE A 30 1.72 -10.25 4.82
CA PHE A 30 0.27 -10.23 4.81
C PHE A 30 -0.21 -9.10 5.71
N ILE A 31 -1.00 -8.21 5.14
CA ILE A 31 -1.53 -7.06 5.86
C ILE A 31 -2.90 -7.43 6.40
N ASP A 32 -3.00 -7.59 7.72
CA ASP A 32 -4.27 -7.85 8.41
C ASP A 32 -5.09 -6.58 8.53
N GLU A 33 -4.43 -5.50 8.97
CA GLU A 33 -5.07 -4.24 9.25
C GLU A 33 -4.39 -3.07 8.56
N ILE A 34 -5.22 -2.28 7.87
CA ILE A 34 -4.82 -0.99 7.34
C ILE A 34 -5.61 0.12 8.00
N ALA A 35 -5.03 1.30 8.01
CA ALA A 35 -5.73 2.55 8.24
C ALA A 35 -5.91 3.22 6.88
N LEU A 36 -7.14 3.31 6.38
CA LEU A 36 -7.43 4.10 5.18
C LEU A 36 -7.30 5.59 5.52
N LEU A 37 -6.40 6.29 4.85
CA LEU A 37 -6.27 7.75 4.97
C LEU A 37 -7.14 8.46 3.94
N LYS A 38 -7.12 7.99 2.68
CA LYS A 38 -7.80 8.68 1.58
C LYS A 38 -8.06 7.74 0.41
N ALA A 39 -9.26 7.79 -0.16
CA ALA A 39 -9.55 7.18 -1.45
C ALA A 39 -9.41 8.23 -2.55
N ILE A 40 -8.68 7.90 -3.60
CA ILE A 40 -8.38 8.76 -4.73
C ILE A 40 -8.78 8.01 -6.00
N PRO A 41 -9.83 8.45 -6.71
CA PRO A 41 -10.23 7.81 -7.96
C PRO A 41 -9.21 8.06 -9.09
N ASP A 42 -8.45 9.15 -9.03
CA ASP A 42 -7.47 9.52 -10.06
C ASP A 42 -6.04 9.09 -9.70
N GLY A 43 -5.47 8.19 -10.51
CA GLY A 43 -4.11 7.67 -10.29
C GLY A 43 -3.02 8.74 -10.36
N ARG A 44 -3.21 9.83 -11.10
CA ARG A 44 -2.21 10.92 -11.17
C ARG A 44 -2.16 11.71 -9.87
N GLU A 45 -3.31 11.99 -9.27
CA GLU A 45 -3.36 12.66 -7.97
C GLU A 45 -2.79 11.77 -6.86
N ALA A 46 -3.10 10.47 -6.91
CA ALA A 46 -2.61 9.51 -5.93
C ALA A 46 -1.08 9.40 -5.96
N MET A 47 -0.48 9.38 -7.15
CA MET A 47 0.97 9.34 -7.31
C MET A 47 1.64 10.65 -6.88
N LYS A 48 1.02 11.80 -7.15
CA LYS A 48 1.53 13.11 -6.71
C LYS A 48 1.52 13.25 -5.19
N GLU A 49 0.45 12.81 -4.54
CA GLU A 49 0.35 12.72 -3.08
C GLU A 49 1.33 11.69 -2.50
N PHE A 50 1.56 10.57 -3.17
CA PHE A 50 2.55 9.57 -2.75
C PHE A 50 3.97 10.14 -2.78
N ILE A 51 4.34 10.86 -3.84
CA ILE A 51 5.66 11.51 -3.97
C ILE A 51 5.86 12.59 -2.90
N GLN A 52 4.81 13.29 -2.51
CA GLN A 52 4.85 14.28 -1.42
C GLN A 52 4.79 13.66 -0.02
N SER A 53 4.32 12.42 0.12
CA SER A 53 4.21 11.74 1.40
C SER A 53 5.56 11.23 1.88
N ASN A 54 5.88 11.55 3.14
CA ASN A 54 7.14 11.23 3.82
C ASN A 54 7.32 9.74 4.19
N GLY A 55 7.08 8.81 3.26
CA GLY A 55 7.53 7.42 3.33
C GLY A 55 6.74 6.47 4.25
N LYS A 56 5.79 6.95 5.05
CA LYS A 56 4.92 6.08 5.89
C LYS A 56 3.64 5.61 5.20
N GLN A 57 3.19 6.33 4.17
CA GLN A 57 1.89 6.13 3.53
C GLN A 57 2.07 5.37 2.22
N LEU A 58 1.34 4.28 2.07
CA LEU A 58 1.32 3.48 0.85
C LEU A 58 0.09 3.83 0.02
N VAL A 59 0.25 3.82 -1.29
CA VAL A 59 -0.85 3.98 -2.24
C VAL A 59 -0.96 2.71 -3.04
N TYR A 60 -2.13 2.07 -3.00
CA TYR A 60 -2.38 0.84 -3.74
C TYR A 60 -3.73 0.89 -4.44
N SER A 61 -3.81 0.18 -5.57
CA SER A 61 -5.06 -0.01 -6.28
C SER A 61 -5.86 -1.16 -5.66
N THR A 62 -7.10 -0.90 -5.27
CA THR A 62 -8.04 -1.94 -4.80
C THR A 62 -8.43 -2.92 -5.90
N ASN A 63 -8.02 -2.68 -7.14
CA ASN A 63 -8.29 -3.57 -8.27
C ASN A 63 -7.70 -4.98 -8.06
N LYS A 64 -6.59 -5.13 -7.32
CA LYS A 64 -5.99 -6.44 -7.03
C LYS A 64 -6.67 -7.16 -5.85
N GLU A 65 -6.92 -8.47 -6.02
CA GLU A 65 -7.59 -9.33 -5.04
C GLU A 65 -6.81 -9.53 -3.76
N GLN A 66 -5.49 -9.51 -3.83
CA GLN A 66 -4.63 -9.78 -2.68
C GLN A 66 -3.68 -8.60 -2.45
N LEU A 67 -3.73 -8.03 -1.24
CA LEU A 67 -2.74 -7.06 -0.77
C LEU A 67 -1.56 -7.83 -0.17
N ILE A 68 -0.80 -8.46 -1.05
CA ILE A 68 0.46 -9.09 -0.67
C ILE A 68 1.54 -8.05 -0.94
N VAL A 69 2.12 -7.52 0.13
CA VAL A 69 3.36 -6.76 0.01
C VAL A 69 4.45 -7.82 -0.01
N GLU A 70 4.99 -8.11 -1.19
CA GLU A 70 6.29 -8.76 -1.22
C GLU A 70 7.25 -7.80 -0.52
N LEU A 71 7.85 -8.28 0.58
CA LEU A 71 8.97 -7.66 1.24
C LEU A 71 10.15 -7.69 0.27
N VAL A 72 10.09 -6.85 -0.77
CA VAL A 72 11.25 -6.54 -1.59
C VAL A 72 12.12 -5.69 -0.68
N LYS A 73 12.92 -6.37 0.16
CA LYS A 73 14.14 -5.77 0.71
C LYS A 73 14.82 -5.16 -0.50
N HIS A 74 14.82 -3.83 -0.58
CA HIS A 74 15.66 -3.13 -1.53
C HIS A 74 17.10 -3.56 -1.21
N VAL A 75 17.56 -4.63 -1.85
CA VAL A 75 18.97 -5.01 -1.91
C VAL A 75 19.63 -3.80 -2.54
N GLY A 76 20.50 -3.18 -1.74
CA GLY A 76 20.86 -1.79 -1.90
C GLY A 76 21.49 -1.46 -3.23
N ILE A 77 21.26 -0.23 -3.68
CA ILE A 77 22.22 0.45 -4.55
C ILE A 77 23.16 1.21 -3.61
N ARG A 78 24.18 0.52 -3.11
CA ARG A 78 25.38 1.21 -2.65
C ARG A 78 26.04 1.73 -3.93
N LYS A 79 25.85 3.01 -4.24
CA LYS A 79 26.73 3.69 -5.20
C LYS A 79 28.12 3.65 -4.58
N GLY A 80 28.96 2.72 -5.04
CA GLY A 80 30.38 2.80 -4.82
C GLY A 80 30.91 3.99 -5.61
N VAL A 81 31.43 4.99 -4.90
CA VAL A 81 32.48 5.90 -5.33
C VAL A 81 33.09 6.52 -4.08
#